data_AF-A0A9E4DVT1-F1
#
_entry.id   AF-A0A9E4DVT1-F1
#
_cell.length_a   1.000
_cell.length_b   1.000
_cell.length_c   1.000
_cell.angle_alpha   90.00
_cell.angle_beta   90.00
_cell.angle_gamma   90.00
#
_symmetry.space_group_name_H-M   'P 1'
#
loop_
_entity.id
_entity.type
_entity.pdbx_description
1 polymer ?
#
loop_
_entity_poly.entity_id
_entity_poly.type
_entity_poly.pdbx_seq_one_letter_code
_entity_poly.pdbx_strand_id
1 'polypeptide(L)'
;MARRADGVRIVPKGIERLGERYLREGDAETPASAFPGLGSDPQARVAFVLCLGAINFGSGWFPELSKRPGLSGYRTLEARLLDAFERDGPPPAAALRRASGAGMAALLGQTEAPASVAELMELYARAWRELGRRLDDSFAGSYSALVEAAQGSAARLVSSLLEMPLYRDVALHGGRPVAFFKRAQLTAADLAAALPDGLGRFRDLERLTAFADNLVPHVLRLDGALQFDRRLEARIERGELLSPGSPEEVEIRACGVEAVERLRRNLSERGVERHAMQLDAWLWTRGAQPRYKARPRHRCRCAFY
;
A
#
# COMPACT_ATOMS: atom_id res chain seq x y z
N MET A 1 16.23 -10.14 8.15
CA MET A 1 16.34 -10.18 6.68
C MET A 1 17.44 -9.22 6.21
N ALA A 2 17.30 -7.90 6.40
CA ALA A 2 18.22 -6.87 5.86
C ALA A 2 19.73 -7.04 6.11
N ARG A 3 20.16 -7.76 7.16
CA ARG A 3 21.60 -8.08 7.40
C ARG A 3 22.17 -9.13 6.42
N ARG A 4 21.32 -9.77 5.61
CA ARG A 4 21.65 -10.83 4.65
C ARG A 4 21.31 -10.46 3.21
N ALA A 5 20.98 -9.19 2.97
CA ALA A 5 20.71 -8.69 1.63
C ALA A 5 22.04 -8.50 0.88
N ASP A 6 22.09 -8.94 -0.37
CA ASP A 6 23.28 -8.90 -1.20
C ASP A 6 23.30 -7.68 -2.12
N GLY A 7 22.14 -7.32 -2.69
CA GLY A 7 21.97 -6.23 -3.67
C GLY A 7 21.44 -4.92 -3.08
N VAL A 8 20.96 -4.91 -1.83
CA VAL A 8 20.45 -3.69 -1.16
C VAL A 8 21.05 -3.53 0.23
N ARG A 9 21.66 -2.36 0.48
CA ARG A 9 22.25 -2.01 1.78
C ARG A 9 21.59 -0.78 2.38
N ILE A 10 21.37 -0.80 3.70
CA ILE A 10 20.95 0.39 4.46
C ILE A 10 22.20 1.20 4.84
N VAL A 11 22.17 2.51 4.59
CA VAL A 11 23.29 3.43 4.84
C VAL A 11 23.02 4.22 6.13
N PRO A 12 23.72 3.97 7.26
CA PRO A 12 23.43 4.63 8.53
C PRO A 12 23.47 6.16 8.48
N LYS A 13 24.51 6.73 7.86
CA LYS A 13 24.60 8.19 7.64
C LYS A 13 23.46 8.74 6.78
N GLY A 14 22.89 7.92 5.91
CA GLY A 14 21.70 8.28 5.14
C GLY A 14 20.45 8.38 6.01
N ILE A 15 20.29 7.44 6.95
CA ILE A 15 19.22 7.48 7.96
C ILE A 15 19.33 8.73 8.83
N GLU A 16 20.54 9.07 9.32
CA GLU A 16 20.76 10.26 10.15
C GLU A 16 20.37 11.56 9.43
N ARG A 17 20.82 11.73 8.18
CA ARG A 17 20.45 12.88 7.33
C ARG A 17 18.96 12.94 7.05
N LEU A 18 18.32 11.79 6.86
CA LEU A 18 16.88 11.71 6.65
C LEU A 18 16.12 12.09 7.93
N GLY A 19 16.61 11.69 9.09
CA GLY A 19 16.08 12.11 10.39
C GLY A 19 16.22 13.62 10.62
N GLU A 20 17.38 14.21 10.34
CA GLU A 20 17.58 15.67 10.42
C GLU A 20 16.62 16.42 9.48
N ARG A 21 16.37 15.86 8.31
CA ARG A 21 15.43 16.44 7.36
C ARG A 21 14.00 16.36 7.89
N TYR A 22 13.59 15.22 8.41
CA TYR A 22 12.27 15.06 9.02
C TYR A 22 12.06 16.09 10.14
N LEU A 23 13.06 16.31 10.99
CA LEU A 23 12.99 17.32 12.06
C LEU A 23 12.81 18.76 11.54
N ARG A 24 13.26 19.07 10.32
CA ARG A 24 13.07 20.39 9.68
C ARG A 24 11.72 20.51 8.97
N GLU A 25 11.29 19.44 8.32
CA GLU A 25 10.09 19.45 7.47
C GLU A 25 8.80 19.18 8.27
N GLY A 26 8.90 18.47 9.40
CA GLY A 26 7.76 18.02 10.18
C GLY A 26 7.01 16.87 9.52
N ASP A 27 5.86 16.53 10.11
CA ASP A 27 4.95 15.55 9.53
C ASP A 27 4.42 16.01 8.18
N ALA A 28 4.12 15.05 7.30
CA ALA A 28 3.20 15.34 6.22
C ALA A 28 1.84 15.66 6.84
N GLU A 29 1.15 16.70 6.35
CA GLU A 29 -0.26 16.89 6.68
C GLU A 29 -0.99 15.59 6.39
N THR A 30 -1.60 15.02 7.44
CA THR A 30 -2.53 13.89 7.25
C THR A 30 -3.66 14.46 6.40
N PRO A 31 -3.93 13.94 5.19
CA PRO A 31 -4.98 14.50 4.35
C PRO A 31 -6.27 14.53 5.17
N ALA A 32 -6.81 15.74 5.39
CA ALA A 32 -8.01 15.95 6.17
C ALA A 32 -9.13 15.08 5.59
N SER A 33 -9.63 14.12 6.37
CA SER A 33 -10.60 13.10 5.93
C SER A 33 -10.12 12.36 4.68
N ALA A 34 -9.59 11.14 4.82
CA ALA A 34 -9.02 10.39 3.70
C ALA A 34 -9.93 10.28 2.44
N PHE A 35 -11.25 10.46 2.57
CA PHE A 35 -12.21 10.41 1.45
C PHE A 35 -13.37 11.41 1.64
N PRO A 36 -13.18 12.72 1.35
CA PRO A 36 -14.20 13.74 1.64
C PRO A 36 -15.51 13.57 0.87
N GLY A 37 -15.50 12.83 -0.25
CA GLY A 37 -16.68 12.58 -1.09
C GLY A 37 -17.73 11.62 -0.51
N LEU A 38 -17.38 10.80 0.49
CA LEU A 38 -18.28 9.77 1.03
C LEU A 38 -19.24 10.26 2.12
N GLY A 39 -19.29 11.57 2.40
CA GLY A 39 -20.08 12.13 3.49
C GLY A 39 -19.64 11.62 4.87
N SER A 40 -20.50 11.75 5.88
CA SER A 40 -20.22 11.33 7.27
C SER A 40 -20.65 9.89 7.59
N ASP A 41 -21.18 9.13 6.63
CA ASP A 41 -21.66 7.77 6.87
C ASP A 41 -20.48 6.81 7.19
N PRO A 42 -20.39 6.29 8.43
CA PRO A 42 -19.34 5.36 8.80
C PRO A 42 -19.37 4.06 8.00
N GLN A 43 -20.55 3.57 7.58
CA GLN A 43 -20.66 2.30 6.87
C GLN A 43 -20.11 2.41 5.44
N ALA A 44 -20.49 3.47 4.71
CA ALA A 44 -19.92 3.74 3.39
C ALA A 44 -18.40 3.93 3.43
N ARG A 45 -17.87 4.64 4.43
CA ARG A 45 -16.41 4.82 4.61
C ARG A 45 -15.68 3.50 4.84
N VAL A 46 -16.19 2.63 5.72
CA VAL A 46 -15.59 1.31 5.95
C VAL A 46 -15.62 0.46 4.69
N ALA A 47 -16.77 0.41 4.00
CA ALA A 47 -16.90 -0.35 2.75
C ALA A 47 -15.92 0.16 1.68
N PHE A 48 -15.76 1.48 1.56
CA PHE A 48 -14.84 2.09 0.62
C PHE A 48 -13.39 1.72 0.93
N VAL A 49 -12.96 1.88 2.18
CA VAL A 49 -11.58 1.53 2.58
C VAL A 49 -11.29 0.05 2.32
N LEU A 50 -12.24 -0.85 2.63
CA LEU A 50 -12.06 -2.28 2.37
C LEU A 50 -12.03 -2.60 0.87
N CYS A 51 -12.90 -1.98 0.06
CA CYS A 51 -12.91 -2.20 -1.39
C CYS A 51 -11.68 -1.62 -2.08
N LEU A 52 -11.23 -0.43 -1.68
CA LEU A 52 -10.01 0.20 -2.17
C LEU A 52 -8.77 -0.59 -1.72
N GLY A 53 -8.70 -0.95 -0.45
CA GLY A 53 -7.62 -1.75 0.13
C GLY A 53 -7.45 -3.09 -0.59
N ALA A 54 -8.55 -3.74 -0.99
CA ALA A 54 -8.52 -4.98 -1.74
C ALA A 54 -7.84 -4.84 -3.11
N ILE A 55 -7.87 -3.66 -3.73
CA ILE A 55 -7.28 -3.38 -5.05
C ILE A 55 -6.06 -2.44 -4.98
N ASN A 56 -5.56 -2.12 -3.79
CA ASN A 56 -4.42 -1.20 -3.59
C ASN A 56 -3.05 -1.88 -3.87
N PHE A 57 -2.90 -2.33 -5.11
CA PHE A 57 -1.69 -2.88 -5.72
C PHE A 57 -1.72 -2.62 -7.22
N GLY A 58 -0.68 -3.03 -7.94
CA GLY A 58 -0.61 -2.92 -9.38
C GLY A 58 0.34 -1.85 -9.87
N SER A 59 1.23 -1.35 -9.00
CA SER A 59 2.11 -0.23 -9.33
C SER A 59 3.04 -0.52 -10.53
N GLY A 60 3.32 -1.79 -10.82
CA GLY A 60 4.03 -2.24 -12.04
C GLY A 60 3.27 -2.06 -13.36
N TRP A 61 1.94 -1.94 -13.33
CA TRP A 61 1.08 -1.69 -14.49
C TRP A 61 0.68 -0.22 -14.64
N PHE A 62 0.86 0.59 -13.59
CA PHE A 62 0.45 2.00 -13.59
C PHE A 62 0.99 2.86 -14.74
N PRO A 63 2.17 2.60 -15.34
CA PRO A 63 2.59 3.31 -16.55
C PRO A 63 1.59 3.18 -17.72
N GLU A 64 0.88 2.07 -17.80
CA GLU A 64 0.00 1.69 -18.93
C GLU A 64 -1.50 1.97 -18.66
N LEU A 65 -1.85 2.42 -17.46
CA LEU A 65 -3.23 2.78 -17.11
C LEU A 65 -3.70 4.03 -17.88
N SER A 66 -4.97 4.02 -18.27
CA SER A 66 -5.70 5.23 -18.68
C SER A 66 -5.94 6.12 -17.46
N LYS A 67 -5.11 7.16 -17.30
CA LYS A 67 -5.11 8.07 -16.15
C LYS A 67 -6.06 9.25 -16.33
N ARG A 68 -6.65 9.71 -15.23
CA ARG A 68 -7.28 11.04 -15.19
C ARG A 68 -6.19 12.11 -15.34
N PRO A 69 -6.44 13.20 -16.10
CA PRO A 69 -5.47 14.30 -16.22
C PRO A 69 -4.99 14.82 -14.87
N GLY A 70 -3.67 15.01 -14.72
CA GLY A 70 -3.06 15.51 -13.49
C GLY A 70 -2.93 14.50 -12.34
N LEU A 71 -3.52 13.30 -12.45
CA LEU A 71 -3.51 12.30 -11.39
C LEU A 71 -2.49 11.19 -11.62
N SER A 72 -1.94 10.66 -10.52
CA SER A 72 -1.13 9.44 -10.56
C SER A 72 -2.00 8.21 -10.88
N GLY A 73 -1.37 7.06 -11.16
CA GLY A 73 -2.10 5.80 -11.36
C GLY A 73 -2.99 5.45 -10.15
N TYR A 74 -2.42 5.46 -8.94
CA TYR A 74 -3.18 5.24 -7.69
C TYR A 74 -4.35 6.23 -7.55
N ARG A 75 -4.09 7.54 -7.66
CA ARG A 75 -5.13 8.57 -7.49
C ARG A 75 -6.20 8.50 -8.58
N THR A 76 -5.87 8.02 -9.79
CA THR A 76 -6.87 7.74 -10.82
C THR A 76 -7.83 6.63 -10.38
N LEU A 77 -7.30 5.49 -9.90
CA LEU A 77 -8.12 4.35 -9.51
C LEU A 77 -8.97 4.68 -8.27
N GLU A 78 -8.37 5.34 -7.27
CA GLU A 78 -9.07 5.84 -6.08
C GLU A 78 -10.23 6.78 -6.47
N ALA A 79 -9.98 7.77 -7.33
CA ALA A 79 -11.03 8.69 -7.77
C ALA A 79 -12.11 8.00 -8.61
N ARG A 80 -11.79 6.98 -9.41
CA ARG A 80 -12.79 6.22 -10.19
C ARG A 80 -13.67 5.35 -9.29
N LEU A 81 -13.08 4.73 -8.28
CA LEU A 81 -13.83 3.99 -7.28
C LEU A 81 -14.73 4.93 -6.45
N LEU A 82 -14.22 6.11 -6.08
CA LEU A 82 -14.97 7.11 -5.33
C LEU A 82 -16.21 7.57 -6.11
N ASP A 83 -16.05 7.97 -7.38
CA ASP A 83 -17.17 8.34 -8.24
C ASP A 83 -18.25 7.22 -8.30
N ALA A 84 -17.83 5.95 -8.29
CA ALA A 84 -18.77 4.82 -8.30
C ALA A 84 -19.51 4.65 -6.97
N PHE A 85 -18.83 4.83 -5.84
CA PHE A 85 -19.45 4.82 -4.52
C PHE A 85 -20.42 5.98 -4.32
N GLU A 86 -20.09 7.18 -4.82
CA GLU A 86 -20.98 8.35 -4.77
C GLU A 86 -22.25 8.14 -5.60
N ARG A 87 -22.14 7.45 -6.73
CA ARG A 87 -23.27 7.19 -7.64
C ARG A 87 -24.14 6.02 -7.20
N ASP A 88 -23.53 4.90 -6.85
CA ASP A 88 -24.20 3.60 -6.69
C ASP A 88 -24.26 3.13 -5.22
N GLY A 89 -23.52 3.80 -4.32
CA GLY A 89 -23.29 3.33 -2.96
C GLY A 89 -22.28 2.18 -2.88
N PRO A 90 -22.02 1.64 -1.67
CA PRO A 90 -21.12 0.51 -1.50
C PRO A 90 -21.70 -0.77 -2.15
N PRO A 91 -20.90 -1.53 -2.92
CA PRO A 91 -21.40 -2.75 -3.54
C PRO A 91 -21.72 -3.80 -2.46
N PRO A 92 -22.86 -4.51 -2.55
CA PRO A 92 -23.15 -5.62 -1.64
C PRO A 92 -22.16 -6.78 -1.86
N ALA A 93 -21.95 -7.62 -0.85
CA ALA A 93 -21.03 -8.76 -0.92
C ALA A 93 -21.31 -9.69 -2.11
N ALA A 94 -22.59 -9.90 -2.44
CA ALA A 94 -23.00 -10.67 -3.62
C ALA A 94 -22.52 -10.06 -4.96
N ALA A 95 -22.45 -8.73 -5.06
CA ALA A 95 -21.91 -8.05 -6.24
C ALA A 95 -20.39 -8.22 -6.32
N LEU A 96 -19.68 -8.07 -5.19
CA LEU A 96 -18.24 -8.33 -5.13
C LEU A 96 -17.88 -9.74 -5.58
N ARG A 97 -18.65 -10.75 -5.17
CA ARG A 97 -18.46 -12.16 -5.58
C ARG A 97 -18.65 -12.41 -7.08
N ARG A 98 -19.35 -11.53 -7.77
CA ARG A 98 -19.57 -11.59 -9.23
C ARG A 98 -18.66 -10.65 -10.00
N ALA A 99 -17.72 -9.95 -9.34
CA ALA A 99 -16.78 -9.07 -10.02
C ALA A 99 -16.02 -9.82 -11.12
N SER A 100 -15.82 -9.17 -12.26
CA SER A 100 -15.10 -9.69 -13.43
C SER A 100 -14.09 -8.66 -13.92
N GLY A 101 -13.05 -9.09 -14.65
CA GLY A 101 -12.07 -8.16 -15.22
C GLY A 101 -12.73 -7.09 -16.09
N ALA A 102 -13.71 -7.46 -16.92
CA ALA A 102 -14.48 -6.49 -17.72
C ALA A 102 -15.27 -5.50 -16.85
N GLY A 103 -15.89 -5.98 -15.76
CA GLY A 103 -16.59 -5.12 -14.81
C GLY A 103 -15.65 -4.13 -14.11
N MET A 104 -14.46 -4.60 -13.70
CA MET A 104 -13.43 -3.74 -13.11
C MET A 104 -12.88 -2.73 -14.12
N ALA A 105 -12.71 -3.13 -15.38
CA ALA A 105 -12.30 -2.24 -16.45
C ALA A 105 -13.32 -1.12 -16.67
N ALA A 106 -14.61 -1.45 -16.72
CA ALA A 106 -15.68 -0.45 -16.83
C ALA A 106 -15.71 0.49 -15.61
N LEU A 107 -15.68 -0.08 -14.40
CA LEU A 107 -15.69 0.66 -13.14
C LEU A 107 -14.52 1.65 -13.03
N LEU A 108 -13.32 1.23 -13.45
CA LEU A 108 -12.07 1.98 -13.28
C LEU A 108 -11.65 2.76 -14.53
N GLY A 109 -12.48 2.76 -15.58
CA GLY A 109 -12.24 3.48 -16.83
C GLY A 109 -11.04 2.94 -17.63
N GLN A 110 -10.87 1.61 -17.67
CA GLN A 110 -9.77 0.89 -18.32
C GLN A 110 -10.26 -0.02 -19.48
N THR A 111 -11.43 0.24 -20.07
CA THR A 111 -12.01 -0.62 -21.13
C THR A 111 -11.14 -0.68 -22.39
N GLU A 112 -10.48 0.43 -22.72
CA GLU A 112 -9.58 0.56 -23.88
C GLU A 112 -8.10 0.29 -23.55
N ALA A 113 -7.81 -0.20 -22.33
CA ALA A 113 -6.43 -0.36 -21.89
C ALA A 113 -5.77 -1.60 -22.52
N PRO A 114 -4.42 -1.64 -22.62
CA PRO A 114 -3.71 -2.80 -23.18
C PRO A 114 -3.98 -4.11 -22.43
N ALA A 115 -3.69 -5.25 -23.07
CA ALA A 115 -3.89 -6.58 -22.48
C ALA A 115 -3.20 -6.77 -21.11
N SER A 116 -2.07 -6.10 -20.88
CA SER A 116 -1.39 -6.06 -19.58
C SER A 116 -2.26 -5.44 -18.49
N VAL A 117 -3.01 -4.38 -18.78
CA VAL A 117 -3.93 -3.76 -17.83
C VAL A 117 -5.18 -4.63 -17.64
N ALA A 118 -5.64 -5.34 -18.68
CA ALA A 118 -6.72 -6.31 -18.53
C ALA A 118 -6.37 -7.44 -17.54
N GLU A 119 -5.11 -7.88 -17.51
CA GLU A 119 -4.59 -8.80 -16.47
C GLU A 119 -4.76 -8.22 -15.06
N LEU A 120 -4.38 -6.95 -14.86
CA LEU A 120 -4.57 -6.26 -13.58
C LEU A 120 -6.07 -6.15 -13.21
N MET A 121 -6.95 -5.86 -14.17
CA MET A 121 -8.38 -5.78 -13.91
C MET A 121 -8.95 -7.13 -13.45
N GLU A 122 -8.46 -8.25 -14.00
CA GLU A 122 -8.85 -9.58 -13.53
C GLU A 122 -8.30 -9.88 -12.12
N LEU A 123 -7.07 -9.43 -11.79
CA LEU A 123 -6.55 -9.52 -10.44
C LEU A 123 -7.36 -8.69 -9.43
N TYR A 124 -7.80 -7.49 -9.82
CA TYR A 124 -8.71 -6.67 -9.02
C TYR A 124 -10.06 -7.34 -8.83
N ALA A 125 -10.64 -7.91 -9.89
CA ALA A 125 -11.87 -8.67 -9.81
C ALA A 125 -11.73 -9.85 -8.87
N ARG A 126 -10.62 -10.60 -8.95
CA ARG A 126 -10.32 -11.68 -8.01
C ARG A 126 -10.24 -11.18 -6.57
N ALA A 127 -9.56 -10.07 -6.31
CA ALA A 127 -9.46 -9.51 -4.96
C ALA A 127 -10.83 -9.12 -4.39
N TRP A 128 -11.70 -8.53 -5.21
CA TRP A 128 -13.09 -8.25 -4.83
C TRP A 128 -13.88 -9.52 -4.57
N ARG A 129 -13.71 -10.57 -5.39
CA ARG A 129 -14.35 -11.87 -5.14
C ARG A 129 -13.89 -12.49 -3.82
N GLU A 130 -12.61 -12.39 -3.48
CA GLU A 130 -12.06 -12.85 -2.19
C GLU A 130 -12.67 -12.07 -1.01
N LEU A 131 -12.77 -10.74 -1.11
CA LEU A 131 -13.44 -9.91 -0.11
C LEU A 131 -14.93 -10.25 0.03
N GLY A 132 -15.65 -10.36 -1.09
CA GLY A 132 -17.07 -10.69 -1.09
C GLY A 132 -17.37 -12.05 -0.44
N ARG A 133 -16.55 -13.07 -0.71
CA ARG A 133 -16.67 -14.38 -0.02
C ARG A 133 -16.39 -14.25 1.47
N ARG A 134 -15.32 -13.54 1.86
CA ARG A 134 -14.99 -13.32 3.27
C ARG A 134 -16.13 -12.65 4.04
N LEU A 135 -16.80 -11.66 3.42
CA LEU A 135 -17.95 -10.97 4.01
C LEU A 135 -19.15 -11.91 4.17
N ASP A 136 -19.51 -12.66 3.13
CA ASP A 136 -20.65 -13.61 3.19
C ASP A 136 -20.37 -14.72 4.23
N ASP A 137 -19.22 -15.39 4.10
CA ASP A 137 -18.91 -16.62 4.84
C ASP A 137 -18.68 -16.37 6.33
N SER A 138 -18.22 -15.18 6.73
CA SER A 138 -17.80 -14.89 8.11
C SER A 138 -18.49 -13.69 8.76
N PHE A 139 -19.18 -12.84 7.99
CA PHE A 139 -19.67 -11.55 8.49
C PHE A 139 -21.07 -11.20 7.98
N ALA A 140 -21.84 -12.18 7.49
CA ALA A 140 -23.21 -11.99 6.98
C ALA A 140 -23.34 -10.84 5.95
N GLY A 141 -22.31 -10.65 5.13
CA GLY A 141 -22.26 -9.59 4.11
C GLY A 141 -21.90 -8.20 4.65
N SER A 142 -21.63 -8.03 5.95
CA SER A 142 -21.38 -6.74 6.58
C SER A 142 -19.89 -6.36 6.60
N TYR A 143 -19.57 -5.22 5.97
CA TYR A 143 -18.24 -4.62 6.02
C TYR A 143 -17.85 -4.18 7.44
N SER A 144 -18.78 -3.57 8.18
CA SER A 144 -18.53 -3.13 9.56
C SER A 144 -18.27 -4.31 10.49
N ALA A 145 -19.01 -5.42 10.35
CA ALA A 145 -18.82 -6.61 11.18
C ALA A 145 -17.42 -7.22 11.02
N LEU A 146 -16.84 -7.15 9.81
CA LEU A 146 -15.45 -7.55 9.58
C LEU A 146 -14.47 -6.74 10.44
N VAL A 147 -14.66 -5.42 10.52
CA VAL A 147 -13.81 -4.52 11.31
C VAL A 147 -14.09 -4.66 12.81
N GLU A 148 -15.35 -4.76 13.22
CA GLU A 148 -15.77 -4.97 14.61
C GLU A 148 -15.18 -6.25 15.21
N ALA A 149 -15.09 -7.31 14.42
CA ALA A 149 -14.47 -8.57 14.84
C ALA A 149 -12.98 -8.43 15.23
N ALA A 150 -12.30 -7.36 14.80
CA ALA A 150 -10.94 -7.05 15.22
C ALA A 150 -10.86 -6.48 16.65
N GLN A 151 -12.00 -6.07 17.24
CA GLN A 151 -12.11 -5.58 18.62
C GLN A 151 -11.13 -4.42 18.93
N GLY A 152 -10.98 -3.50 17.99
CA GLY A 152 -10.06 -2.36 18.11
C GLY A 152 -8.58 -2.76 18.14
N SER A 153 -8.19 -3.89 17.54
CA SER A 153 -6.79 -4.26 17.28
C SER A 153 -6.49 -4.31 15.78
N ALA A 154 -5.58 -3.45 15.34
CA ALA A 154 -5.06 -3.43 13.98
C ALA A 154 -4.40 -4.77 13.63
N ALA A 155 -3.66 -5.40 14.55
CA ALA A 155 -3.03 -6.69 14.31
C ALA A 155 -4.06 -7.82 14.11
N ARG A 156 -5.19 -7.80 14.83
CA ARG A 156 -6.29 -8.76 14.60
C ARG A 156 -6.97 -8.51 13.27
N LEU A 157 -7.18 -7.25 12.88
CA LEU A 157 -7.71 -6.92 11.56
C LEU A 157 -6.77 -7.42 10.46
N VAL A 158 -5.46 -7.14 10.57
CA VAL A 158 -4.44 -7.65 9.65
C VAL A 158 -4.56 -9.17 9.53
N SER A 159 -4.59 -9.89 10.65
CA SER A 159 -4.73 -11.35 10.67
C SER A 159 -6.01 -11.81 9.96
N SER A 160 -7.14 -11.14 10.19
CA SER A 160 -8.41 -11.46 9.51
C SER A 160 -8.35 -11.23 8.00
N LEU A 161 -7.63 -10.20 7.54
CA LEU A 161 -7.43 -9.94 6.11
C LEU A 161 -6.52 -10.97 5.43
N LEU A 162 -5.57 -11.58 6.16
CA LEU A 162 -4.66 -12.63 5.63
C LEU A 162 -5.36 -13.96 5.29
N GLU A 163 -6.62 -14.12 5.67
CA GLU A 163 -7.49 -15.21 5.22
C GLU A 163 -7.84 -15.08 3.73
N MET A 164 -7.73 -13.88 3.14
CA MET A 164 -7.83 -13.67 1.70
C MET A 164 -6.46 -13.91 1.03
N PRO A 165 -6.32 -14.88 0.11
CA PRO A 165 -5.04 -15.24 -0.50
C PRO A 165 -4.23 -14.07 -1.06
N LEU A 166 -4.87 -13.11 -1.75
CA LEU A 166 -4.13 -11.99 -2.32
C LEU A 166 -3.58 -11.05 -1.23
N TYR A 167 -4.13 -11.04 -0.01
CA TYR A 167 -3.58 -10.25 1.10
C TYR A 167 -2.34 -10.89 1.75
N ARG A 168 -2.10 -12.19 1.51
CA ARG A 168 -0.99 -12.97 2.08
C ARG A 168 0.34 -12.70 1.37
N ASP A 169 0.82 -11.48 1.52
CA ASP A 169 2.08 -10.98 0.97
C ASP A 169 3.29 -11.50 1.77
N VAL A 170 3.74 -12.70 1.37
CA VAL A 170 4.91 -13.41 1.90
C VAL A 170 5.77 -13.91 0.74
N ALA A 171 7.07 -13.62 0.80
CA ALA A 171 8.05 -14.11 -0.17
C ALA A 171 9.10 -15.02 0.51
N LEU A 172 9.76 -15.89 -0.26
CA LEU A 172 10.90 -16.67 0.21
C LEU A 172 12.20 -15.98 -0.16
N HIS A 173 13.13 -15.86 0.80
CA HIS A 173 14.47 -15.34 0.55
C HIS A 173 15.49 -16.15 1.35
N GLY A 174 16.45 -16.77 0.65
CA GLY A 174 17.42 -17.69 1.27
C GLY A 174 16.74 -18.84 2.05
N GLY A 175 15.63 -19.37 1.53
CA GLY A 175 14.84 -20.43 2.16
C GLY A 175 14.01 -20.00 3.38
N ARG A 176 13.94 -18.69 3.68
CA ARG A 176 13.17 -18.17 4.83
C ARG A 176 11.98 -17.34 4.36
N PRO A 177 10.79 -17.50 4.99
CA PRO A 177 9.65 -16.63 4.71
C PRO A 177 9.93 -15.20 5.21
N VAL A 178 9.60 -14.22 4.39
CA VAL A 178 9.62 -12.79 4.67
C VAL A 178 8.22 -12.27 4.47
N ALA A 179 7.56 -11.88 5.56
CA ALA A 179 6.20 -11.37 5.53
C ALA A 179 6.21 -9.84 5.46
N PHE A 180 5.49 -9.29 4.49
CA PHE A 180 5.33 -7.84 4.32
C PHE A 180 3.93 -7.39 4.68
N PHE A 181 2.91 -8.18 4.30
CA PHE A 181 1.49 -7.90 4.57
C PHE A 181 1.06 -6.46 4.22
N LYS A 182 1.66 -5.86 3.17
CA LYS A 182 1.58 -4.42 2.89
C LYS A 182 0.14 -3.92 2.89
N ARG A 183 -0.74 -4.57 2.12
CA ARG A 183 -2.13 -4.14 1.95
C ARG A 183 -2.96 -4.35 3.21
N ALA A 184 -2.71 -5.42 3.96
CA ALA A 184 -3.42 -5.69 5.21
C ALA A 184 -3.10 -4.59 6.23
N GLN A 185 -1.82 -4.25 6.38
CA GLN A 185 -1.37 -3.19 7.28
C GLN A 185 -1.89 -1.81 6.84
N LEU A 186 -1.80 -1.50 5.54
CA LEU A 186 -2.31 -0.25 4.98
C LEU A 186 -3.83 -0.11 5.17
N THR A 187 -4.60 -1.19 5.00
CA THR A 187 -6.06 -1.17 5.22
C THR A 187 -6.40 -0.77 6.66
N ALA A 188 -5.65 -1.26 7.66
CA ALA A 188 -5.85 -0.86 9.06
C ALA A 188 -5.50 0.62 9.29
N ALA A 189 -4.42 1.11 8.68
CA ALA A 189 -4.03 2.52 8.74
C ALA A 189 -5.06 3.45 8.07
N ASP A 190 -5.59 3.07 6.90
CA ASP A 190 -6.60 3.84 6.18
C ASP A 190 -7.92 3.90 6.96
N LEU A 191 -8.32 2.80 7.61
CA LEU A 191 -9.48 2.80 8.51
C LEU A 191 -9.27 3.73 9.70
N ALA A 192 -8.07 3.72 10.30
CA ALA A 192 -7.73 4.62 11.41
C ALA A 192 -7.80 6.10 11.00
N ALA A 193 -7.33 6.43 9.80
CA ALA A 193 -7.39 7.78 9.27
C ALA A 193 -8.82 8.21 8.89
N ALA A 194 -9.63 7.29 8.36
CA ALA A 194 -10.99 7.59 7.88
C ALA A 194 -12.05 7.63 9.01
N LEU A 195 -11.85 6.86 10.08
CA LEU A 195 -12.80 6.70 11.20
C LEU A 195 -12.10 6.72 12.58
N PRO A 196 -11.36 7.80 12.93
CA PRO A 196 -10.51 7.83 14.13
C PRO A 196 -11.27 7.63 15.45
N ASP A 197 -12.52 8.09 15.51
CA ASP A 197 -13.38 8.00 16.70
C ASP A 197 -14.36 6.82 16.66
N GLY A 198 -14.32 5.99 15.60
CA GLY A 198 -15.27 4.91 15.36
C GLY A 198 -14.59 3.57 15.12
N LEU A 199 -15.00 2.88 14.05
CA LEU A 199 -14.47 1.55 13.67
C LEU A 199 -12.97 1.55 13.34
N GLY A 200 -12.36 2.72 13.10
CA GLY A 200 -10.93 2.90 12.91
C GLY A 200 -10.14 3.08 14.21
N ARG A 201 -10.78 3.10 15.38
CA ARG A 201 -10.10 3.28 16.66
C ARG A 201 -9.35 2.01 17.08
N PHE A 202 -8.11 1.88 16.62
CA PHE A 202 -7.22 0.79 17.00
C PHE A 202 -6.29 1.19 18.17
N ARG A 203 -6.01 0.25 19.06
CA ARG A 203 -5.18 0.45 20.27
C ARG A 203 -3.71 0.10 20.08
N ASP A 204 -3.36 -0.46 18.93
CA ASP A 204 -2.05 -1.07 18.67
C ASP A 204 -1.48 -0.70 17.29
N LEU A 205 -1.74 0.54 16.82
CA LEU A 205 -1.25 1.06 15.53
C LEU A 205 0.29 1.17 15.48
N GLU A 206 0.95 1.29 16.61
CA GLU A 206 2.41 1.28 16.74
C GLU A 206 3.05 -0.06 16.32
N ARG A 207 2.25 -1.13 16.20
CA ARG A 207 2.70 -2.44 15.70
C ARG A 207 2.77 -2.50 14.18
N LEU A 208 2.16 -1.56 13.46
CA LEU A 208 2.23 -1.50 12.01
C LEU A 208 3.63 -1.02 11.58
N THR A 209 4.17 -1.67 10.55
CA THR A 209 5.44 -1.29 9.93
C THR A 209 5.22 -0.35 8.75
N ALA A 210 6.31 0.06 8.09
CA ALA A 210 6.21 0.69 6.78
C ALA A 210 5.53 -0.25 5.76
N PHE A 211 4.82 0.33 4.80
CA PHE A 211 4.00 -0.35 3.81
C PHE A 211 4.81 -0.59 2.54
N ALA A 212 5.86 -1.42 2.64
CA ALA A 212 6.88 -1.59 1.60
C ALA A 212 6.31 -1.91 0.21
N ASP A 213 6.19 -0.84 -0.59
CA ASP A 213 5.80 -0.80 -1.99
C ASP A 213 7.02 -0.44 -2.87
N ASN A 214 6.80 0.22 -4.01
CA ASN A 214 7.90 0.76 -4.81
C ASN A 214 8.28 2.23 -4.57
N LEU A 215 7.43 3.03 -3.95
CA LEU A 215 7.67 4.45 -3.79
C LEU A 215 8.56 4.72 -2.58
N VAL A 216 8.26 4.12 -1.43
CA VAL A 216 9.00 4.36 -0.20
C VAL A 216 10.47 3.91 -0.32
N PRO A 217 10.78 2.69 -0.80
CA PRO A 217 12.17 2.30 -1.05
C PRO A 217 12.88 3.17 -2.09
N HIS A 218 12.16 3.69 -3.08
CA HIS A 218 12.73 4.61 -4.06
C HIS A 218 13.10 5.96 -3.45
N VAL A 219 12.25 6.51 -2.58
CA VAL A 219 12.55 7.72 -1.82
C VAL A 219 13.78 7.51 -0.93
N LEU A 220 13.81 6.39 -0.20
CA LEU A 220 14.95 6.03 0.63
C LEU A 220 16.25 5.87 -0.17
N ARG A 221 16.19 5.29 -1.38
CA ARG A 221 17.35 5.23 -2.30
C ARG A 221 17.83 6.62 -2.66
N LEU A 222 16.94 7.48 -3.15
CA LEU A 222 17.31 8.80 -3.65
C LEU A 222 17.78 9.76 -2.56
N ASP A 223 17.30 9.59 -1.32
CA ASP A 223 17.80 10.33 -0.16
C ASP A 223 19.06 9.69 0.47
N GLY A 224 19.56 8.59 -0.12
CA GLY A 224 20.80 7.92 0.26
C GLY A 224 20.70 7.11 1.55
N ALA A 225 19.49 6.79 2.03
CA ALA A 225 19.23 5.87 3.13
C ALA A 225 19.32 4.40 2.71
N LEU A 226 19.02 4.11 1.43
CA LEU A 226 19.31 2.83 0.78
C LEU A 226 20.34 3.02 -0.32
N GLN A 227 21.22 2.03 -0.47
CA GLN A 227 22.15 1.91 -1.59
C GLN A 227 21.88 0.57 -2.28
N PHE A 228 21.67 0.61 -3.58
CA PHE A 228 21.50 -0.58 -4.40
C PHE A 228 22.81 -0.91 -5.09
N ASP A 229 23.06 -2.18 -5.42
CA ASP A 229 24.20 -2.53 -6.24
C ASP A 229 24.07 -1.96 -7.66
N ARG A 230 25.21 -1.82 -8.36
CA ARG A 230 25.24 -1.19 -9.69
C ARG A 230 24.40 -1.91 -10.73
N ARG A 231 24.30 -3.24 -10.64
CA ARG A 231 23.53 -4.06 -11.59
C ARG A 231 22.04 -3.80 -11.39
N LEU A 232 21.57 -3.85 -10.15
CA LEU A 232 20.18 -3.58 -9.78
C LEU A 232 19.78 -2.15 -10.15
N GLU A 233 20.63 -1.15 -9.87
CA GLU A 233 20.39 0.23 -10.28
C GLU A 233 20.24 0.33 -11.80
N ALA A 234 21.18 -0.23 -12.57
CA ALA A 234 21.13 -0.16 -14.03
C ALA A 234 19.85 -0.78 -14.62
N ARG A 235 19.35 -1.87 -14.02
CA ARG A 235 18.07 -2.49 -14.43
C ARG A 235 16.88 -1.56 -14.15
N ILE A 236 16.84 -0.94 -12.98
CA ILE A 236 15.79 0.02 -12.61
C ILE A 236 15.84 1.26 -13.52
N GLU A 237 17.02 1.77 -13.82
CA GLU A 237 17.18 2.93 -14.73
C GLU A 237 16.72 2.62 -16.16
N ARG A 238 16.85 1.36 -16.62
CA ARG A 238 16.28 0.90 -17.90
C ARG A 238 14.77 0.64 -17.85
N GLY A 239 14.14 0.75 -16.68
CA GLY A 239 12.71 0.47 -16.50
C GLY A 239 12.34 -1.01 -16.58
N GLU A 240 13.32 -1.91 -16.40
CA GLU A 240 13.07 -3.35 -16.41
C GLU A 240 12.17 -3.77 -15.24
N LEU A 241 11.28 -4.74 -15.51
CA LEU A 241 10.49 -5.37 -14.46
C LEU A 241 11.37 -6.31 -13.64
N LEU A 242 11.29 -6.19 -12.32
CA LEU A 242 11.78 -7.22 -11.41
C LEU A 242 10.71 -8.31 -11.29
N SER A 243 11.16 -9.56 -11.19
CA SER A 243 10.26 -10.69 -10.98
C SER A 243 9.75 -10.69 -9.53
N PRO A 244 8.45 -10.93 -9.29
CA PRO A 244 7.92 -11.07 -7.93
C PRO A 244 8.66 -12.17 -7.16
N GLY A 245 9.10 -11.87 -5.94
CA GLY A 245 9.83 -12.82 -5.10
C GLY A 245 11.29 -13.03 -5.49
N SER A 246 11.83 -12.28 -6.47
CA SER A 246 13.27 -12.31 -6.75
C SER A 246 14.06 -11.76 -5.55
N PRO A 247 15.32 -12.18 -5.34
CA PRO A 247 16.14 -11.63 -4.26
C PRO A 247 16.16 -10.10 -4.26
N GLU A 248 16.34 -9.47 -5.42
CA GLU A 248 16.35 -8.01 -5.54
C GLU A 248 15.02 -7.37 -5.11
N GLU A 249 13.88 -7.91 -5.56
CA GLU A 249 12.55 -7.36 -5.20
C GLU A 249 12.30 -7.49 -3.69
N VAL A 250 12.57 -8.66 -3.12
CA VAL A 250 12.36 -8.93 -1.69
C VAL A 250 13.33 -8.10 -0.84
N GLU A 251 14.58 -7.95 -1.26
CA GLU A 251 15.58 -7.13 -0.57
C GLU A 251 15.23 -5.64 -0.57
N ILE A 252 14.78 -5.08 -1.70
CA ILE A 252 14.36 -3.68 -1.78
C ILE A 252 13.26 -3.42 -0.73
N ARG A 253 12.25 -4.29 -0.68
CA ARG A 253 11.11 -4.13 0.24
C ARG A 253 11.53 -4.33 1.68
N ALA A 254 12.29 -5.39 1.99
CA ALA A 254 12.69 -5.71 3.35
C ALA A 254 13.69 -4.70 3.94
N CYS A 255 14.64 -4.23 3.15
CA CYS A 255 15.53 -3.15 3.55
C CYS A 255 14.77 -1.82 3.65
N GLY A 256 13.74 -1.61 2.83
CA GLY A 256 12.81 -0.48 2.97
C GLY A 256 12.12 -0.45 4.35
N VAL A 257 11.50 -1.55 4.76
CA VAL A 257 10.87 -1.66 6.10
C VAL A 257 11.89 -1.40 7.21
N GLU A 258 13.04 -2.08 7.17
CA GLU A 258 14.07 -1.93 8.21
C GLU A 258 14.68 -0.52 8.24
N ALA A 259 14.82 0.15 7.09
CA ALA A 259 15.30 1.52 7.03
C ALA A 259 14.33 2.50 7.72
N VAL A 260 13.01 2.32 7.53
CA VAL A 260 12.01 3.14 8.25
C VAL A 260 12.06 2.87 9.75
N GLU A 261 12.24 1.61 10.18
CA GLU A 261 12.42 1.30 11.61
C GLU A 261 13.69 1.92 12.20
N ARG A 262 14.77 2.01 11.42
CA ARG A 262 15.99 2.71 11.85
C ARG A 262 15.80 4.22 11.91
N LEU A 263 15.05 4.80 10.97
CA LEU A 263 14.66 6.21 11.02
C LEU A 263 13.82 6.50 12.26
N ARG A 264 12.85 5.63 12.57
CA ARG A 264 12.03 5.72 13.77
C ARG A 264 12.87 5.75 15.05
N ARG A 265 13.83 4.82 15.18
CA ARG A 265 14.77 4.79 16.32
C ARG A 265 15.63 6.05 16.38
N ASN A 266 16.17 6.49 15.24
CA ASN A 266 16.98 7.70 15.16
C ASN A 266 16.22 8.96 15.61
N LEU A 267 14.93 9.05 15.32
CA LEU A 267 14.07 10.16 15.78
C LEU A 267 13.73 10.05 17.28
N SER A 268 13.44 8.85 17.77
CA SER A 268 13.18 8.59 19.18
C SER A 268 14.39 8.94 20.06
N GLU A 269 15.61 8.60 19.64
CA GLU A 269 16.88 9.01 20.28
C GLU A 269 17.05 10.55 20.35
N ARG A 270 16.32 11.29 19.51
CA ARG A 270 16.31 12.77 19.45
C ARG A 270 15.05 13.36 20.08
N GLY A 271 14.28 12.56 20.82
CA GLY A 271 13.08 13.00 21.55
C GLY A 271 11.81 13.13 20.71
N VAL A 272 11.78 12.56 19.49
CA VAL A 272 10.60 12.62 18.61
C VAL A 272 10.02 11.22 18.40
N GLU A 273 8.89 10.96 19.06
CA GLU A 273 8.16 9.70 18.96
C GLU A 273 7.24 9.67 17.74
N ARG A 274 7.43 8.69 16.87
CA ARG A 274 6.61 8.44 15.67
C ARG A 274 6.46 6.94 15.42
N HIS A 275 5.34 6.55 14.85
CA HIS A 275 5.10 5.20 14.36
C HIS A 275 5.65 5.04 12.95
N ALA A 276 6.02 3.82 12.57
CA ALA A 276 6.56 3.54 11.23
C ALA A 276 5.57 3.92 10.11
N MET A 277 4.26 3.71 10.33
CA MET A 277 3.22 4.12 9.38
C MET A 277 3.17 5.64 9.12
N GLN A 278 3.51 6.47 10.11
CA GLN A 278 3.53 7.94 9.95
C GLN A 278 4.74 8.36 9.12
N LEU A 279 5.89 7.74 9.37
CA LEU A 279 7.10 7.96 8.58
C LEU A 279 6.93 7.45 7.15
N ASP A 280 6.21 6.34 6.96
CA ASP A 280 5.82 5.83 5.65
C ASP A 280 4.97 6.85 4.88
N ALA A 281 3.92 7.39 5.50
CA ALA A 281 3.06 8.41 4.89
C ALA A 281 3.85 9.68 4.50
N TRP A 282 4.80 10.10 5.35
CA TRP A 282 5.71 11.20 5.04
C TRP A 282 6.60 10.90 3.82
N LEU A 283 7.23 9.71 3.78
CA LEU A 283 8.07 9.28 2.66
C LEU A 283 7.26 9.13 1.36
N TRP A 284 6.07 8.55 1.44
CA TRP A 284 5.17 8.36 0.29
C TRP A 284 4.74 9.71 -0.30
N THR A 285 4.35 10.66 0.54
CA THR A 285 3.97 12.02 0.13
C THR A 285 5.14 12.72 -0.58
N ARG A 286 6.36 12.59 -0.04
CA ARG A 286 7.57 13.11 -0.67
C ARG A 286 7.81 12.50 -2.05
N GLY A 287 7.53 11.22 -2.22
CA GLY A 287 7.66 10.51 -3.49
C GLY A 287 6.84 11.12 -4.65
N ALA A 288 5.83 11.96 -4.36
CA ALA A 288 5.08 12.69 -5.37
C ALA A 288 5.83 13.90 -5.97
N GLN A 289 6.89 14.40 -5.31
CA GLN A 289 7.63 15.58 -5.73
C GLN A 289 8.41 15.35 -7.05
N PRO A 290 8.64 16.40 -7.87
CA PRO A 290 9.31 16.28 -9.16
C PRO A 290 10.67 15.56 -9.11
N ARG A 291 11.49 15.82 -8.08
CA ARG A 291 12.83 15.21 -7.95
C ARG A 291 12.80 13.68 -7.83
N TYR A 292 11.78 13.11 -7.20
CA TYR A 292 11.64 11.66 -7.10
C TYR A 292 11.03 11.06 -8.36
N LYS A 293 10.08 11.76 -8.98
CA LYS A 293 9.47 11.34 -10.26
C LYS A 293 10.43 11.40 -11.45
N ALA A 294 11.45 12.25 -11.39
CA ALA A 294 12.47 12.40 -12.43
C ALA A 294 13.35 11.15 -12.60
N ARG A 295 13.31 10.20 -11.66
CA ARG A 295 14.07 8.95 -11.72
C ARG A 295 13.14 7.75 -11.63
N PRO A 296 13.39 6.68 -12.38
CA PRO A 296 12.57 5.48 -12.30
C PRO A 296 12.73 4.82 -10.93
N ARG A 297 11.61 4.33 -10.41
CA ARG A 297 11.54 3.40 -9.28
C ARG A 297 11.46 1.97 -9.81
N HIS A 298 11.81 1.00 -8.96
CA HIS A 298 11.65 -0.41 -9.32
C HIS A 298 10.18 -0.71 -9.66
N ARG A 299 9.96 -1.64 -10.60
CA ARG A 299 8.63 -2.06 -11.01
C ARG A 299 8.55 -3.57 -10.90
N CYS A 300 7.44 -4.05 -10.38
CA CYS A 300 7.14 -5.46 -10.23
C CYS A 300 5.65 -5.62 -10.54
N ARG A 301 5.31 -6.56 -11.41
CA ARG A 301 3.91 -6.92 -11.68
C ARG A 301 3.52 -8.03 -10.70
N CYS A 302 2.98 -7.63 -9.55
CA CYS A 302 2.53 -8.54 -8.50
C CYS A 302 1.18 -8.13 -7.91
N ALA A 303 0.52 -9.05 -7.21
CA ALA A 303 -0.79 -8.81 -6.60
C ALA A 303 -0.73 -8.17 -5.19
N PHE A 304 0.44 -7.65 -4.79
CA PHE A 304 0.71 -7.23 -3.41
C PHE A 304 0.94 -5.72 -3.25
N TYR A 305 1.48 -5.02 -4.27
CA TYR A 305 1.73 -3.56 -4.23
C TYR A 305 1.81 -2.93 -5.63
#